data_AF-A0AAV1F6T4-F1
#
_entry.id   AF-A0AAV1F6T4-F1
#
_cell.length_a   1.000
_cell.length_b   1.000
_cell.length_c   1.000
_cell.angle_alpha   90.00
_cell.angle_beta   90.00
_cell.angle_gamma   90.00
#
_symmetry.space_group_name_H-M   'P 1'
#
loop_
_entity.id
_entity.type
_entity.pdbx_description
1 polymer ?
#
loop_
_entity_poly.entity_id
_entity_poly.type
_entity_poly.pdbx_seq_one_letter_code
_entity_poly.pdbx_strand_id
1 'polypeptide(L)'
;MAAPSSRTTGLLLRVSCLLMLVYIQIITSLVINAGVFIFSDEVLISPFNFHLTSQHEPSYQSPTAGAYFWTTILSAAMTLGLCVPVALVAFALLAMMLAVYAKDIPALWLSTGCQGVSSLLILTGIITFLLLNNSYVSLEHMTLWFYLCVGVLVELVITTALTFVSMRRLKSEWDQSC
;
A
#
# COMPACT_ATOMS: atom_id res chain seq x y z
N MET A 1 -21.07 -32.19 0.90
CA MET A 1 -20.22 -30.99 1.04
C MET A 1 -18.79 -31.45 1.25
N ALA A 2 -17.94 -31.42 0.22
CA ALA A 2 -16.53 -31.73 0.39
C ALA A 2 -15.85 -30.58 1.17
N ALA A 3 -15.01 -30.93 2.14
CA ALA A 3 -14.18 -29.95 2.82
C ALA A 3 -13.04 -29.52 1.87
N PRO A 4 -12.70 -28.22 1.81
CA PRO A 4 -11.51 -27.78 1.07
C PRO A 4 -10.28 -28.53 1.58
N SER A 5 -9.35 -28.85 0.67
CA SER A 5 -8.19 -29.66 1.04
C SER A 5 -7.37 -28.96 2.13
N SER A 6 -6.83 -29.71 3.10
CA SER A 6 -6.08 -29.11 4.24
C SER A 6 -4.89 -28.26 3.77
N ARG A 7 -4.35 -28.57 2.58
CA ARG A 7 -3.31 -27.78 1.90
C ARG A 7 -3.78 -26.40 1.48
N THR A 8 -4.99 -26.29 0.91
CA THR A 8 -5.52 -25.02 0.40
C THR A 8 -5.91 -24.08 1.54
N THR A 9 -6.52 -24.62 2.61
CA THR A 9 -6.78 -23.88 3.85
C THR A 9 -5.49 -23.41 4.53
N GLY A 10 -4.45 -24.28 4.57
CA GLY A 10 -3.14 -23.91 5.10
C GLY A 10 -2.44 -22.81 4.30
N LEU A 11 -2.63 -22.78 2.97
CA LEU A 11 -2.11 -21.71 2.12
C LEU A 11 -2.80 -20.37 2.42
N LEU A 12 -4.13 -20.34 2.53
CA LEU A 12 -4.87 -19.11 2.88
C LEU A 12 -4.46 -18.56 4.25
N LEU A 13 -4.21 -19.44 5.23
CA LEU A 13 -3.71 -19.02 6.54
C LEU A 13 -2.33 -18.35 6.43
N ARG A 14 -1.43 -18.92 5.63
CA ARG A 14 -0.10 -18.31 5.38
C ARG A 14 -0.21 -16.98 4.69
N VAL A 15 -1.07 -16.86 3.67
CA VAL A 15 -1.32 -15.59 2.99
C VAL A 15 -1.91 -14.57 3.97
N SER A 16 -2.80 -14.99 4.86
CA SER A 16 -3.35 -14.12 5.91
C SER A 16 -2.29 -13.62 6.88
N CYS A 17 -1.37 -14.49 7.31
CA CYS A 17 -0.23 -14.10 8.14
C CYS A 17 0.66 -13.08 7.42
N LEU A 18 0.97 -13.30 6.13
CA LEU A 18 1.74 -12.33 5.34
C LEU A 18 1.01 -10.99 5.24
N LEU A 19 -0.30 -11.01 5.00
CA LEU A 19 -1.10 -9.80 4.91
C LEU A 19 -1.16 -9.05 6.25
N MET A 20 -1.14 -9.78 7.38
CA MET A 20 -1.05 -9.21 8.73
C MET A 20 0.32 -8.57 8.97
N LEU A 21 1.40 -9.22 8.51
CA LEU A 21 2.75 -8.63 8.56
C LEU A 21 2.82 -7.34 7.75
N VAL A 22 2.29 -7.33 6.52
CA VAL A 22 2.20 -6.12 5.69
C VAL A 22 1.42 -5.02 6.40
N TYR A 23 0.27 -5.36 7.00
CA TYR A 23 -0.52 -4.40 7.76
C TYR A 23 0.25 -3.81 8.96
N ILE A 24 0.94 -4.65 9.72
CA ILE A 24 1.78 -4.19 10.84
C ILE A 24 2.89 -3.28 10.32
N GLN A 25 3.60 -3.65 9.27
CA GLN A 25 4.66 -2.82 8.68
C GLN A 25 4.12 -1.43 8.25
N ILE A 26 2.96 -1.39 7.58
CA ILE A 26 2.30 -0.15 7.16
C ILE A 26 1.93 0.70 8.39
N ILE A 27 1.30 0.12 9.41
CA ILE A 27 0.90 0.83 10.63
C ILE A 27 2.13 1.33 11.42
N THR A 28 3.15 0.48 11.58
CA THR A 28 4.41 0.84 12.24
C THR A 28 5.08 1.99 11.51
N SER A 29 5.15 1.94 10.18
CA SER A 29 5.69 3.04 9.36
C SER A 29 4.87 4.33 9.50
N LEU A 30 3.54 4.24 9.64
CA LEU A 30 2.68 5.41 9.76
C LEU A 30 2.74 6.04 11.16
N VAL A 31 2.69 5.22 12.21
CA VAL A 31 2.58 5.64 13.62
C VAL A 31 3.92 6.07 14.20
N ILE A 32 4.99 5.28 14.02
CA ILE A 32 6.30 5.58 14.61
C ILE A 32 6.93 6.81 13.96
N ASN A 33 6.69 7.01 12.67
CA ASN A 33 7.29 8.11 11.93
C ASN A 33 6.43 9.37 11.86
N ALA A 34 5.29 9.45 12.56
CA ALA A 34 4.33 10.57 12.42
C ALA A 34 3.99 10.86 10.93
N GLY A 35 3.98 9.80 10.11
CA GLY A 35 3.83 9.86 8.67
C GLY A 35 5.04 10.37 7.88
N VAL A 36 6.20 10.71 8.46
CA VAL A 36 7.38 11.11 7.68
C VAL A 36 7.85 9.93 6.82
N PHE A 37 7.55 9.96 5.53
CA PHE A 37 8.00 8.92 4.59
C PHE A 37 9.44 9.16 4.18
N ILE A 38 9.84 10.43 4.06
CA ILE A 38 11.17 10.83 3.59
C ILE A 38 11.66 12.03 4.40
N PHE A 39 12.86 11.87 4.97
CA PHE A 39 13.56 12.85 5.78
C PHE A 39 14.92 13.09 5.14
N SER A 40 15.16 14.31 4.69
CA SER A 40 16.46 14.82 4.26
C SER A 40 16.59 16.25 4.79
N ASP A 41 17.82 16.78 4.85
CA ASP A 41 18.12 18.11 5.41
C ASP A 41 17.34 19.25 4.73
N GLU A 42 16.77 19.00 3.53
CA GLU A 42 16.03 19.99 2.73
C GLU A 42 14.52 19.70 2.58
N VAL A 43 14.06 18.46 2.84
CA VAL A 43 12.66 18.05 2.54
C VAL A 43 12.12 17.08 3.59
N LEU A 44 11.00 17.45 4.21
CA LEU A 44 10.18 16.57 5.05
C LEU A 44 8.87 16.28 4.33
N ILE A 45 8.68 15.03 3.91
CA ILE A 45 7.42 14.58 3.32
C ILE A 45 6.71 13.69 4.33
N SER A 46 5.66 14.26 4.94
CA SER A 46 4.69 13.55 5.76
C SER A 46 3.28 13.80 5.19
N PRO A 47 2.35 12.82 5.20
CA PRO A 47 0.96 13.01 4.86
C PRO A 47 0.25 13.99 5.81
N PHE A 48 0.89 14.35 6.93
CA PHE A 48 0.40 15.33 7.89
C PHE A 48 1.19 16.65 7.88
N ASN A 49 2.38 16.68 7.25
CA ASN A 49 3.22 17.87 7.14
C ASN A 49 4.00 17.82 5.82
N PHE A 50 3.43 18.44 4.78
CA PHE A 50 4.21 18.91 3.64
C PHE A 50 4.76 20.30 4.00
N HIS A 51 5.90 20.34 4.68
CA HIS A 51 6.68 21.57 4.78
C HIS A 51 7.77 21.51 3.70
N LEU A 52 7.60 22.29 2.64
CA LEU A 52 8.72 22.73 1.82
C LEU A 52 9.59 23.60 2.73
N THR A 53 10.66 23.06 3.28
CA THR A 53 11.64 23.84 4.05
C THR A 53 12.50 24.67 3.10
N SER A 54 11.88 25.52 2.28
CA SER A 54 12.59 26.66 1.71
C SER A 54 12.60 27.76 2.76
N GLN A 55 13.43 27.62 3.79
CA GLN A 55 13.93 28.77 4.54
C GLN A 55 14.86 29.58 3.62
N HIS A 56 14.26 30.36 2.73
CA HIS A 56 14.85 31.57 2.18
C HIS A 56 13.70 32.54 1.87
N GLU A 57 13.49 33.53 2.74
CA GLU A 57 12.62 34.68 2.46
C GLU A 57 13.16 35.52 1.28
N PRO A 58 12.41 36.48 0.73
CA PRO A 58 11.21 36.31 -0.08
C PRO A 58 11.43 36.98 -1.44
N SER A 59 11.54 36.21 -2.52
CA SER A 59 11.43 36.80 -3.86
C SER A 59 9.94 37.01 -4.17
N TYR A 60 9.53 38.27 -4.29
CA TYR A 60 8.23 38.72 -4.81
C TYR A 60 7.97 38.15 -6.21
N GLN A 61 7.61 36.88 -6.30
CA GLN A 61 6.88 36.32 -7.43
C GLN A 61 5.68 35.63 -6.82
N SER A 62 4.52 36.29 -6.93
CA SER A 62 3.23 35.69 -6.63
C SER A 62 3.18 34.33 -7.32
N PRO A 63 3.11 33.21 -6.58
CA PRO A 63 3.02 31.91 -7.20
C PRO A 63 1.76 31.92 -8.05
N THR A 64 1.91 31.72 -9.35
CA THR A 64 0.76 31.64 -10.26
C THR A 64 -0.22 30.61 -9.71
N ALA A 65 -1.53 30.89 -9.77
CA ALA A 65 -2.56 30.04 -9.18
C ALA A 65 -2.46 28.54 -9.57
N GLY A 66 -1.81 28.25 -10.72
CA GLY A 66 -1.47 26.89 -11.13
C GLY A 66 -0.46 26.17 -10.22
N ALA A 67 0.57 26.83 -9.69
CA ALA A 67 1.57 26.19 -8.83
C ALA A 67 0.97 25.70 -7.50
N TYR A 68 0.13 26.52 -6.86
CA TYR A 68 -0.61 26.13 -5.65
C TYR A 68 -1.61 24.99 -5.91
N PHE A 69 -2.25 24.97 -7.08
CA PHE A 69 -3.17 23.92 -7.46
C PHE A 69 -2.46 22.57 -7.59
N TRP A 70 -1.31 22.53 -8.29
CA TRP A 70 -0.52 21.32 -8.46
C TRP A 70 0.02 20.79 -7.14
N THR A 71 0.56 21.64 -6.26
CA THR A 71 1.07 21.21 -4.94
C THR A 71 -0.04 20.64 -4.06
N THR A 72 -1.25 21.22 -4.11
CA THR A 72 -2.41 20.74 -3.34
C THR A 72 -2.88 19.36 -3.84
N ILE A 73 -2.97 19.18 -5.15
CA ILE A 73 -3.34 17.89 -5.75
C ILE A 73 -2.31 16.82 -5.44
N LEU A 74 -1.03 17.15 -5.54
CA LEU A 74 0.07 16.21 -5.28
C LEU A 74 0.11 15.80 -3.80
N SER A 75 -0.10 16.75 -2.89
CA SER A 75 -0.23 16.46 -1.45
C SER A 75 -1.42 15.56 -1.16
N ALA A 76 -2.61 15.86 -1.72
CA ALA A 76 -3.79 15.02 -1.58
C ALA A 76 -3.57 13.61 -2.17
N ALA A 77 -2.91 13.51 -3.32
CA ALA A 77 -2.57 12.24 -3.96
C ALA A 77 -1.62 11.40 -3.11
N MET A 78 -0.63 12.01 -2.46
CA MET A 78 0.25 11.29 -1.52
C MET A 78 -0.52 10.84 -0.27
N THR A 79 -1.32 11.71 0.34
CA THR A 79 -2.10 11.34 1.53
C THR A 79 -3.08 10.22 1.21
N LEU A 80 -3.77 10.28 0.07
CA LEU A 80 -4.62 9.19 -0.39
C LEU A 80 -3.81 7.92 -0.71
N GLY A 81 -2.68 8.05 -1.40
CA GLY A 81 -1.80 6.95 -1.78
C GLY A 81 -1.16 6.23 -0.59
N LEU A 82 -1.16 6.82 0.60
CA LEU A 82 -0.54 6.26 1.80
C LEU A 82 -1.56 5.86 2.87
N CYS A 83 -2.62 6.65 3.06
CA CYS A 83 -3.66 6.35 4.05
C CYS A 83 -4.69 5.34 3.53
N VAL A 84 -5.07 5.40 2.25
CA VAL A 84 -6.08 4.49 1.68
C VAL A 84 -5.60 3.03 1.66
N PRO A 85 -4.33 2.72 1.32
CA PRO A 85 -3.81 1.35 1.44
C PRO A 85 -3.92 0.76 2.85
N VAL A 86 -3.78 1.58 3.91
CA VAL A 86 -3.94 1.09 5.30
C VAL A 86 -5.33 0.50 5.51
N ALA A 87 -6.36 1.26 5.15
CA ALA A 87 -7.75 0.82 5.26
C ALA A 87 -8.03 -0.37 4.35
N LEU A 88 -7.57 -0.32 3.09
CA LEU A 88 -7.79 -1.39 2.13
C LEU A 88 -7.10 -2.70 2.52
N VAL A 89 -5.89 -2.67 3.08
CA VAL A 89 -5.19 -3.87 3.57
C VAL A 89 -5.93 -4.45 4.79
N ALA A 90 -6.47 -3.62 5.69
CA ALA A 90 -7.33 -4.10 6.78
C ALA A 90 -8.61 -4.77 6.26
N PHE A 91 -9.27 -4.16 5.27
CA PHE A 91 -10.43 -4.78 4.61
C PHE A 91 -10.07 -6.08 3.89
N ALA A 92 -8.91 -6.14 3.23
CA ALA A 92 -8.42 -7.34 2.59
C ALA A 92 -8.19 -8.48 3.59
N LEU A 93 -7.64 -8.16 4.77
CA LEU A 93 -7.46 -9.10 5.89
C LEU A 93 -8.80 -9.63 6.40
N LEU A 94 -9.75 -8.73 6.68
CA LEU A 94 -11.09 -9.11 7.14
C LEU A 94 -11.81 -9.99 6.12
N ALA A 95 -11.77 -9.61 4.83
CA ALA A 95 -12.37 -10.38 3.76
C ALA A 95 -11.70 -11.77 3.60
N MET A 96 -10.38 -11.87 3.80
CA MET A 96 -9.67 -13.15 3.77
C MET A 96 -10.04 -14.04 4.97
N MET A 97 -10.15 -13.48 6.17
CA MET A 97 -10.63 -14.21 7.35
C MET A 97 -12.07 -14.69 7.17
N LEU A 98 -12.93 -13.83 6.63
CA LEU A 98 -14.32 -14.16 6.33
C LEU A 98 -14.40 -15.28 5.29
N ALA A 99 -13.58 -15.22 4.24
CA ALA A 99 -13.49 -16.27 3.24
C ALA A 99 -13.07 -17.63 3.83
N VAL A 100 -12.10 -17.64 4.75
CA VAL A 100 -11.65 -18.87 5.43
C VAL A 100 -12.76 -19.43 6.32
N TYR A 101 -13.46 -18.57 7.07
CA TYR A 101 -14.49 -18.98 8.02
C TYR A 101 -15.80 -19.39 7.33
N ALA A 102 -16.34 -18.52 6.47
CA ALA A 102 -17.64 -18.66 5.83
C ALA A 102 -17.58 -19.42 4.50
N LYS A 103 -16.39 -19.79 4.02
CA LYS A 103 -16.18 -20.46 2.72
C LYS A 103 -16.76 -19.64 1.55
N ASP A 104 -16.55 -18.33 1.58
CA ASP A 104 -17.16 -17.39 0.65
C ASP A 104 -16.20 -16.96 -0.47
N ILE A 105 -16.48 -17.37 -1.72
CA ILE A 105 -15.71 -16.98 -2.93
C ILE A 105 -15.71 -15.45 -3.13
N PRO A 106 -16.86 -14.75 -3.10
CA PRO A 106 -16.92 -13.29 -3.23
C PRO A 106 -16.00 -12.55 -2.25
N ALA A 107 -15.91 -13.00 -1.00
CA ALA A 107 -14.98 -12.42 -0.02
C ALA A 107 -13.50 -12.55 -0.45
N LEU A 108 -13.08 -13.66 -1.09
CA LEU A 108 -11.72 -13.78 -1.65
C LEU A 108 -11.49 -12.82 -2.82
N TRP A 109 -12.48 -12.61 -3.68
CA TRP A 109 -12.41 -11.63 -4.76
C TRP A 109 -12.26 -10.21 -4.20
N LEU A 110 -13.06 -9.87 -3.19
CA LEU A 110 -12.95 -8.58 -2.51
C LEU A 110 -11.56 -8.40 -1.90
N SER A 111 -11.06 -9.41 -1.18
CA SER A 111 -9.70 -9.38 -0.62
C SER A 111 -8.64 -9.15 -1.69
N THR A 112 -8.70 -9.91 -2.79
CA THR A 112 -7.75 -9.77 -3.91
C THR A 112 -7.83 -8.38 -4.54
N GLY A 113 -9.03 -7.86 -4.73
CA GLY A 113 -9.26 -6.51 -5.26
C GLY A 113 -8.68 -5.43 -4.34
N CYS A 114 -8.95 -5.51 -3.04
CA CYS A 114 -8.39 -4.58 -2.05
C CYS A 114 -6.86 -4.61 -2.02
N GLN A 115 -6.24 -5.80 -2.08
CA GLN A 115 -4.78 -5.92 -2.17
C GLN A 115 -4.23 -5.30 -3.47
N GLY A 116 -4.86 -5.60 -4.61
CA GLY A 116 -4.44 -5.05 -5.90
C GLY A 116 -4.55 -3.52 -5.97
N VAL A 117 -5.66 -2.96 -5.52
CA VAL A 117 -5.86 -1.49 -5.47
C VAL A 117 -4.85 -0.85 -4.50
N SER A 118 -4.59 -1.48 -3.35
CA SER A 118 -3.58 -0.99 -2.41
C SER A 118 -2.18 -0.94 -3.02
N SER A 119 -1.77 -1.99 -3.73
CA SER A 119 -0.48 -2.03 -4.44
C SER A 119 -0.36 -0.92 -5.48
N LEU A 120 -1.43 -0.67 -6.26
CA LEU A 120 -1.46 0.40 -7.25
C LEU A 120 -1.37 1.79 -6.62
N LEU A 121 -2.04 1.99 -5.49
CA LEU A 121 -1.99 3.26 -4.75
C LEU A 121 -0.60 3.53 -4.18
N ILE A 122 0.03 2.52 -3.57
CA ILE A 122 1.41 2.63 -3.06
C ILE A 122 2.38 2.94 -4.22
N LEU A 123 2.27 2.20 -5.33
CA LEU A 123 3.09 2.44 -6.52
C LEU A 123 2.89 3.86 -7.08
N THR A 124 1.64 4.33 -7.15
CA THR A 124 1.33 5.70 -7.59
C THR A 124 1.95 6.73 -6.66
N GLY A 125 1.92 6.49 -5.34
CA GLY A 125 2.59 7.34 -4.36
C GLY A 125 4.10 7.39 -4.57
N ILE A 126 4.75 6.25 -4.81
CA ILE A 126 6.19 6.15 -5.10
C ILE A 126 6.55 6.91 -6.38
N ILE A 127 5.80 6.70 -7.47
CA ILE A 127 6.03 7.39 -8.75
C ILE A 127 5.88 8.90 -8.57
N THR A 128 4.80 9.34 -7.92
CA THR A 128 4.55 10.76 -7.64
C THR A 128 5.67 11.37 -6.80
N PHE A 129 6.17 10.63 -5.81
CA PHE A 129 7.29 11.05 -4.99
C PHE A 129 8.57 11.25 -5.81
N LEU A 130 8.91 10.29 -6.68
CA LEU A 130 10.10 10.36 -7.54
C LEU A 130 10.01 11.51 -8.56
N LEU A 131 8.82 11.73 -9.13
CA LEU A 131 8.59 12.84 -10.07
C LEU A 131 8.78 14.22 -9.42
N LEU A 132 8.34 14.37 -8.17
CA LEU A 132 8.51 15.61 -7.40
C LEU A 132 9.96 15.83 -6.95
N ASN A 133 10.68 14.75 -6.67
CA ASN A 133 12.01 14.81 -6.07
C ASN A 133 13.02 14.12 -6.99
N ASN A 134 13.24 14.71 -8.18
CA ASN A 134 14.09 14.15 -9.23
C ASN A 134 15.54 13.88 -8.76
N SER A 135 16.01 14.59 -7.72
CA SER A 135 17.31 14.35 -7.07
C SER A 135 17.42 12.94 -6.44
N TYR A 136 16.29 12.32 -6.06
CA TYR A 136 16.22 10.98 -5.47
C TYR A 136 16.17 9.87 -6.53
N VAL A 137 16.26 10.19 -7.82
CA VAL A 137 16.53 9.18 -8.87
C VAL A 137 17.93 8.60 -8.70
N SER A 138 18.86 9.36 -8.11
CA SER A 138 20.14 8.84 -7.65
C SER A 138 19.94 8.07 -6.32
N LEU A 139 20.27 6.77 -6.33
CA LEU A 139 20.14 5.86 -5.17
C LEU A 139 20.93 6.32 -3.93
N GLU A 140 21.89 7.24 -4.09
CA GLU A 140 22.76 7.74 -3.02
C GLU A 140 22.02 8.51 -1.92
N HIS A 141 20.87 9.10 -2.21
CA HIS A 141 20.10 9.89 -1.25
C HIS A 141 18.82 9.20 -0.75
N MET A 142 18.63 7.91 -1.06
CA MET A 142 17.42 7.20 -0.66
C MET A 142 17.43 6.84 0.83
N THR A 143 16.33 7.17 1.51
CA THR A 143 16.15 6.84 2.92
C THR A 143 15.81 5.37 3.11
N LEU A 144 16.17 4.81 4.27
CA LEU A 144 15.78 3.44 4.67
C LEU A 144 14.26 3.20 4.56
N TRP A 145 13.46 4.24 4.75
CA TRP A 145 12.01 4.22 4.66
C TRP A 145 11.47 4.04 3.24
N PHE A 146 12.14 4.61 2.24
CA PHE A 146 11.81 4.36 0.85
C PHE A 146 11.94 2.87 0.52
N TYR A 147 13.02 2.23 1.00
CA TYR A 147 13.22 0.78 0.82
C TYR A 147 12.17 -0.06 1.55
N LEU A 148 11.76 0.33 2.76
CA LEU A 148 10.64 -0.33 3.46
C LEU A 148 9.33 -0.22 2.68
N CYS A 149 9.03 0.96 2.13
CA CYS A 149 7.82 1.18 1.31
C CYS A 149 7.82 0.32 0.03
N VAL A 150 8.97 0.26 -0.67
CA VAL A 150 9.16 -0.64 -1.82
C VAL A 150 9.05 -2.11 -1.41
N GLY A 151 9.58 -2.48 -0.24
CA GLY A 151 9.45 -3.82 0.33
C GLY A 151 7.99 -4.21 0.54
N VAL A 152 7.22 -3.35 1.20
CA VAL A 152 5.77 -3.51 1.40
C VAL A 152 5.04 -3.68 0.07
N LEU A 153 5.39 -2.89 -0.96
CA LEU A 153 4.80 -3.02 -2.29
C LEU A 153 5.08 -4.41 -2.90
N VAL A 154 6.32 -4.87 -2.84
CA VAL A 154 6.71 -6.19 -3.36
C VAL A 154 5.98 -7.31 -2.61
N GLU A 155 5.94 -7.24 -1.28
CA GLU A 155 5.21 -8.20 -0.45
C GLU A 155 3.72 -8.24 -0.82
N LEU A 156 3.08 -7.08 -0.97
CA LEU A 156 1.66 -6.98 -1.29
C LEU A 156 1.33 -7.50 -2.71
N VAL A 157 2.23 -7.29 -3.68
CA VAL A 157 2.11 -7.88 -5.02
C VAL A 157 2.20 -9.41 -4.95
N ILE A 158 3.14 -9.94 -4.18
CA ILE A 158 3.29 -11.39 -3.97
C ILE A 158 2.06 -11.96 -3.27
N THR A 159 1.56 -11.33 -2.20
CA THR A 159 0.33 -11.80 -1.51
C THR A 159 -0.89 -11.75 -2.42
N THR A 160 -1.01 -10.73 -3.27
CA THR A 160 -2.09 -10.63 -4.25
C THR A 160 -2.06 -11.81 -5.22
N ALA A 161 -0.87 -12.11 -5.78
CA ALA A 161 -0.69 -13.25 -6.68
C ALA A 161 -0.99 -14.59 -5.99
N LEU A 162 -0.52 -14.78 -4.75
CA LEU A 162 -0.80 -15.98 -3.96
C LEU A 162 -2.29 -16.11 -3.63
N THR A 163 -2.96 -15.02 -3.26
CA THR A 163 -4.41 -15.00 -3.01
C THR A 163 -5.18 -15.41 -4.25
N PHE A 164 -4.81 -14.85 -5.41
CA PHE A 164 -5.45 -15.16 -6.69
C PHE A 164 -5.25 -16.63 -7.11
N VAL A 165 -4.04 -17.17 -6.96
CA VAL A 165 -3.76 -18.59 -7.24
C VAL A 165 -4.56 -19.49 -6.28
N SER A 166 -4.62 -19.13 -4.99
CA SER A 166 -5.38 -19.86 -3.98
C SER A 166 -6.89 -19.88 -4.30
N MET A 167 -7.43 -18.74 -4.71
CA MET A 167 -8.82 -18.60 -5.13
C MET A 167 -9.14 -19.48 -6.34
N ARG A 168 -8.29 -19.52 -7.37
CA ARG A 168 -8.48 -20.39 -8.53
C ARG A 168 -8.51 -21.87 -8.13
N ARG A 169 -7.64 -22.28 -7.21
CA ARG A 169 -7.62 -23.65 -6.69
C ARG A 169 -8.88 -23.99 -5.89
N LEU A 170 -9.33 -23.10 -5.01
CA LEU A 170 -10.57 -23.28 -4.22
C LEU A 170 -11.81 -23.39 -5.11
N LYS A 171 -11.90 -22.53 -6.13
CA LYS A 171 -13.01 -22.59 -7.09
C LYS A 171 -13.06 -23.96 -7.78
N SER A 172 -11.91 -24.45 -8.24
CA SER A 172 -11.82 -25.79 -8.85
C SER A 172 -12.20 -26.92 -7.89
N GLU A 173 -11.81 -26.85 -6.61
CA GLU A 173 -12.17 -27.86 -5.61
C GLU A 173 -13.68 -27.87 -5.32
N TRP A 174 -14.32 -26.71 -5.27
CA TRP A 174 -15.77 -26.61 -5.06
C TRP A 174 -16.58 -27.02 -6.27
N ASP A 175 -16.16 -26.65 -7.48
CA ASP A 175 -16.84 -27.05 -8.72
C ASP A 175 -16.81 -28.59 -8.92
N GLN A 176 -15.79 -29.29 -8.41
CA GLN A 176 -15.68 -30.76 -8.45
C GLN A 176 -16.53 -31.48 -7.38
N SER A 177 -17.09 -30.74 -6.43
CA SER A 177 -17.80 -31.29 -5.27
C SER A 177 -19.33 -31.19 -5.37
N CYS A 178 -19.82 -30.61 -6.47
CA CYS A 178 -21.22 -30.57 -6.90
C CYS A 178 -21.46 -31.59 -8.01
#